data_AF-A0A0T6UV49-F1
#
_entry.id   AF-A0A0T6UV49-F1
#
_cell.length_a   1.000
_cell.length_b   1.000
_cell.length_c   1.000
_cell.angle_alpha   90.00
_cell.angle_beta   90.00
_cell.angle_gamma   90.00
#
_symmetry.space_group_name_H-M   'P 1'
#
loop_
_entity.id
_entity.type
_entity.pdbx_description
1 polymer ?
#
loop_
_entity_poly.entity_id
_entity_poly.type
_entity_poly.pdbx_seq_one_letter_code
_entity_poly.pdbx_strand_id
1 'polypeptide(L)'
;MHFRFNAQGKYLTAALALTLISGCTAVQVSPLQSINQHVCIEENPAVKVDDFVTVLQSGFARHGIQTKVYATIQRGECSHIVTYTARRSWDVASYLSTAEIRVLDGERRQLASGTYRLRNKGGLSLMKWQGTEAKIGPVIDEMLAQAQVETCRYHKP
;
A
#
# COMPACT_ATOMS: atom_id res chain seq x y z
N MET A 1 -21.70 61.08 -23.19
CA MET A 1 -20.78 60.98 -22.06
C MET A 1 -21.54 61.28 -20.78
N HIS A 2 -21.43 60.39 -19.79
CA HIS A 2 -21.71 60.51 -18.34
C HIS A 2 -22.33 59.21 -17.83
N PHE A 3 -21.43 58.30 -17.44
CA PHE A 3 -21.70 57.12 -16.62
C PHE A 3 -22.23 57.55 -15.25
N ARG A 4 -23.31 56.91 -14.78
CA ARG A 4 -23.64 56.79 -13.35
C ARG A 4 -24.28 55.43 -13.08
N PHE A 5 -23.46 54.43 -12.78
CA PHE A 5 -23.89 53.27 -11.99
C PHE A 5 -23.49 53.55 -10.55
N ASN A 6 -24.48 53.64 -9.66
CA ASN A 6 -24.27 53.75 -8.23
C ASN A 6 -25.29 52.84 -7.52
N ALA A 7 -24.79 51.80 -6.85
CA ALA A 7 -25.18 51.40 -5.50
C ALA A 7 -24.54 50.04 -5.19
N GLN A 8 -23.50 50.11 -4.36
CA GLN A 8 -22.74 49.00 -3.80
C GLN A 8 -23.62 48.17 -2.86
N GLY A 9 -24.01 46.97 -3.31
CA GLY A 9 -24.70 45.94 -2.52
C GLY A 9 -23.71 44.88 -2.05
N LYS A 10 -23.57 44.78 -0.74
CA LYS A 10 -22.63 43.95 0.03
C LYS A 10 -22.79 42.45 -0.24
N TYR A 11 -21.71 41.72 0.06
CA TYR A 11 -21.58 40.27 0.21
C TYR A 11 -21.39 39.46 -1.08
N LEU A 12 -20.12 39.23 -1.45
CA LEU A 12 -19.73 37.89 -1.90
C LEU A 12 -18.51 37.44 -1.09
N THR A 13 -18.78 36.45 -0.26
CA THR A 13 -17.88 35.71 0.62
C THR A 13 -16.62 35.26 -0.12
N ALA A 14 -15.47 35.53 0.49
CA ALA A 14 -14.18 34.98 0.11
C ALA A 14 -14.22 33.44 0.23
N ALA A 15 -14.23 32.74 -0.89
CA ALA A 15 -14.00 31.30 -0.92
C ALA A 15 -12.50 31.05 -0.72
N LEU A 16 -12.07 30.96 0.55
CA LEU A 16 -10.76 30.46 0.92
C LEU A 16 -10.74 28.96 0.62
N ALA A 17 -10.33 28.59 -0.60
CA ALA A 17 -10.09 27.21 -0.96
C ALA A 17 -8.93 26.68 -0.08
N LEU A 18 -9.27 25.95 0.99
CA LEU A 18 -8.32 25.10 1.70
C LEU A 18 -7.93 23.96 0.75
N THR A 19 -6.93 24.21 -0.10
CA THR A 19 -6.17 23.16 -0.76
C THR A 19 -5.37 22.43 0.32
N LEU A 20 -5.95 21.34 0.83
CA LEU A 20 -5.22 20.37 1.63
C LEU A 20 -4.07 19.84 0.77
N ILE A 21 -2.86 20.26 1.10
CA ILE A 21 -1.63 19.78 0.46
C ILE A 21 -1.46 18.33 0.91
N SER A 22 -2.07 17.40 0.19
CA SER A 22 -1.79 15.98 0.33
C SER A 22 -0.32 15.77 0.00
N GLY A 23 0.52 15.51 1.01
CA GLY A 23 1.91 15.14 0.81
C GLY A 23 1.96 13.85 0.00
N CYS A 24 2.27 13.96 -1.30
CA CYS A 24 2.28 12.83 -2.23
C CYS A 24 3.39 11.83 -1.85
N THR A 25 3.06 10.86 -0.99
CA THR A 25 3.75 9.57 -0.99
C THR A 25 3.57 8.96 -2.37
N ALA A 26 4.67 8.58 -3.02
CA ALA A 26 4.59 7.93 -4.32
C ALA A 26 4.26 6.45 -4.08
N VAL A 27 2.98 6.12 -4.16
CA VAL A 27 2.50 4.75 -4.25
C VAL A 27 2.43 4.40 -5.73
N GLN A 28 3.10 3.32 -6.11
CA GLN A 28 3.02 2.78 -7.46
C GLN A 28 2.56 1.33 -7.37
N VAL A 29 1.43 1.04 -8.03
CA VAL A 29 0.77 -0.25 -7.96
C VAL A 29 0.56 -0.81 -9.36
N SER A 30 0.94 -2.06 -9.54
CA SER A 30 0.46 -2.91 -10.62
C SER A 30 -0.64 -3.80 -10.03
N PRO A 31 -1.92 -3.58 -10.39
CA PRO A 31 -3.05 -4.25 -9.74
C PRO A 31 -3.09 -5.74 -10.07
N LEU A 32 -3.61 -6.53 -9.12
CA LEU A 32 -3.78 -7.97 -9.28
C LEU A 32 -5.19 -8.29 -9.82
N GLN A 33 -5.27 -9.13 -10.86
CA GLN A 33 -6.56 -9.51 -11.46
C GLN A 33 -7.27 -10.60 -10.66
N SER A 34 -6.57 -11.67 -10.32
CA SER A 34 -7.08 -12.75 -9.48
C SER A 34 -6.01 -13.24 -8.51
N ILE A 35 -6.46 -13.79 -7.38
CA ILE A 35 -5.59 -14.32 -6.34
C ILE A 35 -6.24 -15.51 -5.66
N ASN A 36 -5.45 -16.51 -5.28
CA ASN A 36 -5.96 -17.59 -4.45
C ASN A 36 -6.31 -17.08 -3.05
N GLN A 37 -7.36 -17.66 -2.45
CA GLN A 37 -7.72 -17.37 -1.07
C GLN A 37 -6.60 -17.73 -0.07
N HIS A 38 -5.74 -18.69 -0.40
CA HIS A 38 -4.59 -19.07 0.42
C HIS A 38 -3.30 -18.67 -0.29
N VAL A 39 -2.50 -17.84 0.39
CA VAL A 39 -1.28 -17.25 -0.16
C VAL A 39 -0.12 -17.51 0.78
N CYS A 40 1.04 -17.81 0.22
CA CYS A 40 2.25 -18.00 1.01
C CYS A 40 3.06 -16.70 1.06
N ILE A 41 3.57 -16.34 2.23
CA ILE A 41 4.53 -15.24 2.39
C ILE A 41 5.91 -15.87 2.55
N GLU A 42 6.85 -15.50 1.68
CA GLU A 42 8.26 -15.86 1.85
C GLU A 42 8.93 -14.86 2.78
N GLU A 43 9.44 -15.33 3.91
CA GLU A 43 10.14 -14.50 4.88
C GLU A 43 11.40 -13.87 4.28
N ASN A 44 11.59 -12.57 4.56
CA ASN A 44 12.83 -11.88 4.21
C ASN A 44 13.57 -11.46 5.50
N PRO A 45 14.57 -12.24 5.97
CA PRO A 45 15.28 -11.94 7.21
C PRO A 45 16.13 -10.66 7.15
N ALA A 46 16.34 -10.09 5.96
CA ALA A 46 17.01 -8.79 5.81
C ALA A 46 16.11 -7.61 6.23
N VAL A 47 14.78 -7.82 6.30
CA VAL A 47 13.84 -6.80 6.76
C VAL A 47 13.84 -6.74 8.28
N LYS A 48 14.41 -5.66 8.83
CA LYS A 48 14.43 -5.38 10.28
C LYS A 48 13.32 -4.40 10.66
N VAL A 49 12.07 -4.75 10.33
CA VAL A 49 10.86 -3.99 10.69
C VAL A 49 9.91 -4.97 11.37
N ASP A 50 9.83 -4.86 12.70
CA ASP A 50 9.32 -5.95 13.56
C ASP A 50 7.85 -6.32 13.27
N ASP A 51 7.02 -5.34 12.92
CA ASP A 51 5.59 -5.52 12.65
C ASP A 51 5.26 -5.73 11.17
N PHE A 52 6.26 -5.78 10.27
CA PHE A 52 6.01 -5.76 8.82
C PHE A 52 5.24 -6.99 8.32
N VAL A 53 5.62 -8.18 8.79
CA VAL A 53 4.92 -9.42 8.40
C VAL A 53 3.50 -9.42 8.96
N THR A 54 3.31 -8.99 10.20
CA THR A 54 1.97 -8.86 10.81
C THR A 54 1.09 -7.91 9.99
N VAL A 55 1.61 -6.75 9.58
CA VAL A 55 0.91 -5.79 8.71
C VAL A 55 0.58 -6.39 7.34
N LEU A 56 1.48 -7.17 6.74
CA LEU A 56 1.17 -7.91 5.52
C LEU A 56 0.01 -8.88 5.74
N GLN A 57 0.08 -9.72 6.78
CA GLN A 57 -0.97 -10.70 7.06
C GLN A 57 -2.32 -10.03 7.33
N SER A 58 -2.35 -8.97 8.14
CA SER A 58 -3.56 -8.18 8.41
C SER A 58 -4.09 -7.51 7.14
N GLY A 59 -3.23 -6.92 6.32
CA GLY A 59 -3.60 -6.30 5.05
C GLY A 59 -4.29 -7.30 4.12
N PHE A 60 -3.67 -8.44 3.84
CA PHE A 60 -4.26 -9.48 2.99
C PHE A 60 -5.57 -10.05 3.59
N ALA A 61 -5.63 -10.23 4.91
CA ALA A 61 -6.82 -10.72 5.59
C ALA A 61 -8.04 -9.78 5.43
N ARG A 62 -7.84 -8.46 5.38
CA ARG A 62 -8.93 -7.50 5.11
C ARG A 62 -9.59 -7.70 3.74
N HIS A 63 -8.86 -8.27 2.79
CA HIS A 63 -9.34 -8.61 1.45
C HIS A 63 -9.77 -10.08 1.33
N GLY A 64 -9.98 -10.77 2.46
CA GLY A 64 -10.45 -12.16 2.49
C GLY A 64 -9.40 -13.21 2.12
N ILE A 65 -8.11 -12.83 2.12
CA ILE A 65 -7.00 -13.70 1.75
C ILE A 65 -6.27 -14.17 3.01
N GLN A 66 -6.20 -15.49 3.18
CA GLN A 66 -5.47 -16.13 4.25
C GLN A 66 -4.01 -16.29 3.86
N THR A 67 -3.11 -15.98 4.80
CA THR A 67 -1.66 -16.01 4.55
C THR A 67 -0.94 -16.95 5.51
N LYS A 68 0.05 -17.66 5.00
CA LYS A 68 0.96 -18.48 5.80
C LYS A 68 2.41 -18.14 5.49
N VAL A 69 3.22 -17.97 6.53
CA VAL A 69 4.63 -17.58 6.41
C VAL A 69 5.50 -18.81 6.29
N TYR A 70 6.48 -18.77 5.39
CA TYR A 70 7.49 -19.80 5.18
C TYR A 70 8.87 -19.16 5.09
N ALA A 71 9.88 -19.82 5.67
CA ALA A 71 11.27 -19.35 5.57
C ALA A 71 11.80 -19.43 4.13
N THR A 72 11.35 -20.42 3.36
CA THR A 72 11.67 -20.61 1.95
C THR A 72 10.52 -21.37 1.29
N ILE A 73 10.19 -21.03 0.06
CA ILE A 73 9.13 -21.69 -0.72
C ILE A 73 9.76 -22.23 -2.00
N GLN A 74 9.59 -23.53 -2.28
CA GLN A 74 10.02 -24.09 -3.56
C GLN A 74 9.01 -23.77 -4.67
N ARG A 75 9.48 -23.80 -5.92
CA ARG A 75 8.63 -23.58 -7.09
C ARG A 75 7.49 -24.61 -7.11
N GLY A 76 6.27 -24.14 -7.34
CA GLY A 76 5.07 -24.98 -7.39
C GLY A 76 4.48 -25.40 -6.02
N GLU A 77 5.14 -25.12 -4.88
CA GLU A 77 4.57 -25.43 -3.55
C GLU A 77 3.39 -24.54 -3.19
N CYS A 78 3.38 -23.31 -3.72
CA CYS A 78 2.33 -22.34 -3.49
C CYS A 78 1.86 -21.75 -4.82
N SER A 79 0.55 -21.70 -5.05
CA SER A 79 -0.03 -21.09 -6.25
C SER A 79 0.28 -19.60 -6.35
N HIS A 80 0.33 -18.91 -5.20
CA HIS A 80 0.63 -17.49 -5.08
C HIS A 80 1.60 -17.25 -3.94
N ILE A 81 2.64 -16.47 -4.23
CA ILE A 81 3.74 -16.16 -3.32
C ILE A 81 3.83 -14.65 -3.15
N VAL A 82 3.83 -14.19 -1.90
CA VAL A 82 4.11 -12.81 -1.53
C VAL A 82 5.57 -12.69 -1.11
N THR A 83 6.29 -11.78 -1.76
CA THR A 83 7.65 -11.39 -1.38
C THR A 83 7.68 -9.91 -1.02
N TYR A 84 8.61 -9.53 -0.17
CA TYR A 84 8.69 -8.15 0.30
C TYR A 84 10.13 -7.70 0.57
N THR A 85 10.35 -6.39 0.43
CA THR A 85 11.54 -5.70 0.92
C THR A 85 11.14 -4.44 1.66
N ALA A 86 11.94 -4.03 2.64
CA ALA A 86 11.73 -2.82 3.38
C ALA A 86 13.08 -2.23 3.82
N ARG A 87 13.20 -0.91 3.72
CA ARG A 87 14.39 -0.17 4.19
C ARG A 87 13.96 0.85 5.22
N ARG A 88 14.74 0.94 6.30
CA ARG A 88 14.65 2.00 7.29
C ARG A 88 15.66 3.10 6.96
N SER A 89 15.32 4.35 7.29
CA SER A 89 16.25 5.49 7.24
C SER A 89 16.31 6.17 8.60
N TRP A 90 17.38 6.94 8.83
CA TRP A 90 17.68 7.60 10.11
C TRP A 90 17.69 9.11 9.96
N ASP A 91 17.26 9.81 11.02
CA ASP A 91 17.45 11.25 11.20
C ASP A 91 17.43 11.58 12.72
N VAL A 92 16.55 10.89 13.48
CA VAL A 92 16.44 10.97 14.95
C VAL A 92 16.01 9.62 15.58
N ALA A 93 15.14 8.87 14.89
CA ALA A 93 14.83 7.45 15.16
C ALA A 93 14.53 6.76 13.82
N SER A 94 14.69 5.43 13.77
CA SER A 94 14.54 4.67 12.52
C SER A 94 13.09 4.66 12.03
N TYR A 95 12.87 4.99 10.77
CA TYR A 95 11.54 4.96 10.15
C TYR A 95 11.59 4.20 8.82
N LEU A 96 10.51 3.51 8.47
CA LEU A 96 10.35 2.87 7.17
C LEU A 96 10.39 3.95 6.08
N SER A 97 11.35 3.90 5.14
CA SER A 97 11.55 4.90 4.08
C SER A 97 11.12 4.40 2.71
N THR A 98 11.39 3.12 2.43
CA THR A 98 10.92 2.44 1.22
C THR A 98 10.45 1.04 1.55
N ALA A 99 9.39 0.58 0.91
CA ALA A 99 9.01 -0.82 0.91
C ALA A 99 8.51 -1.22 -0.48
N GLU A 100 8.71 -2.49 -0.81
CA GLU A 100 8.15 -3.10 -2.01
C GLU A 100 7.51 -4.42 -1.63
N ILE A 101 6.31 -4.65 -2.14
CA ILE A 101 5.53 -5.87 -1.98
C ILE A 101 5.26 -6.40 -3.37
N ARG A 102 5.44 -7.70 -3.60
CA ARG A 102 5.13 -8.36 -4.87
C ARG A 102 4.29 -9.60 -4.63
N VAL A 103 3.35 -9.83 -5.55
CA VAL A 103 2.64 -11.10 -5.67
C VAL A 103 3.17 -11.81 -6.90
N LEU A 104 3.60 -13.05 -6.72
CA LEU A 104 4.14 -13.92 -7.76
C LEU A 104 3.22 -15.13 -7.93
N ASP A 105 3.23 -15.74 -9.11
CA ASP A 105 2.67 -17.08 -9.31
C ASP A 105 3.60 -18.17 -8.75
N GLY A 106 3.16 -19.43 -8.80
CA GLY A 106 3.95 -20.59 -8.36
C GLY A 106 5.25 -20.81 -9.15
N GLU A 107 5.38 -20.21 -10.34
CA GLU A 107 6.60 -20.22 -11.17
C GLU A 107 7.54 -19.04 -10.86
N ARG A 108 7.15 -18.16 -9.91
CA ARG A 108 7.80 -16.91 -9.50
C ARG A 108 7.75 -15.79 -10.54
N ARG A 109 6.80 -15.81 -11.46
CA ARG A 109 6.52 -14.68 -12.35
C ARG A 109 5.70 -13.63 -11.60
N GLN A 110 6.05 -12.37 -11.74
CA GLN A 110 5.34 -11.28 -11.07
C GLN A 110 3.94 -11.09 -11.66
N LEU A 111 2.93 -11.10 -10.78
CA LEU A 111 1.53 -10.83 -11.10
C LEU A 111 1.12 -9.42 -10.68
N ALA A 112 1.63 -8.95 -9.55
CA ALA A 112 1.35 -7.63 -9.02
C ALA A 112 2.50 -7.10 -8.17
N SER A 113 2.54 -5.79 -7.98
CA SER A 113 3.53 -5.15 -7.12
C SER A 113 3.00 -3.83 -6.57
N GLY A 114 3.34 -3.52 -5.32
CA GLY A 114 3.07 -2.24 -4.69
C GLY A 114 4.34 -1.68 -4.07
N THR A 115 4.66 -0.42 -4.34
CA THR A 115 5.84 0.25 -3.78
C THR A 115 5.45 1.45 -2.94
N TYR A 116 5.96 1.50 -1.72
CA TYR A 116 5.95 2.67 -0.85
C TYR A 116 7.28 3.41 -0.92
N ARG A 117 7.24 4.73 -1.11
CA ARG A 117 8.40 5.62 -0.90
C ARG A 117 8.01 6.89 -0.17
N LEU A 118 8.72 7.21 0.90
CA LEU A 118 8.71 8.54 1.50
C LEU A 118 9.45 9.54 0.60
N ARG A 119 8.73 10.49 0.01
CA ARG A 119 9.34 11.65 -0.65
C ARG A 119 9.89 12.63 0.40
N ASN A 120 11.02 13.28 0.08
CA ASN A 120 11.70 14.28 0.91
C ASN A 120 12.00 13.86 2.36
N LYS A 121 12.27 12.57 2.62
CA LYS A 121 12.57 12.03 3.97
C LYS A 121 11.47 12.29 5.03
N GLY A 122 10.27 12.73 4.61
CA GLY A 122 9.18 13.12 5.50
C GLY A 122 9.28 14.54 6.09
N GLY A 123 10.32 15.34 5.81
CA GLY A 123 10.46 16.70 6.34
C GLY A 123 10.23 16.80 7.88
N LEU A 124 9.56 17.86 8.34
CA LEU A 124 9.05 17.99 9.72
C LEU A 124 7.67 17.33 9.92
N SER A 125 7.23 16.48 8.99
CA SER A 125 5.88 15.89 9.04
C SER A 125 5.78 14.80 10.12
N LEU A 126 4.71 14.86 10.91
CA LEU A 126 4.30 13.79 11.84
C LEU A 126 4.07 12.45 11.12
N MET A 127 3.86 12.45 9.79
CA MET A 127 3.72 11.24 8.98
C MET A 127 4.95 10.33 9.00
N LYS A 128 6.14 10.85 9.34
CA LYS A 128 7.35 10.05 9.53
C LYS A 128 7.21 9.01 10.64
N TRP A 129 6.48 9.36 11.70
CA TRP A 129 6.27 8.54 12.90
C TRP A 129 5.04 7.64 12.82
N GLN A 130 4.29 7.71 11.71
CA GLN A 130 3.23 6.75 11.46
C GLN A 130 3.83 5.34 11.40
N GLY A 131 3.16 4.41 12.11
CA GLY A 131 3.52 3.00 12.18
C GLY A 131 3.45 2.33 10.81
N THR A 132 3.96 1.11 10.72
CA THR A 132 4.05 0.35 9.46
C THR A 132 2.68 0.18 8.80
N GLU A 133 1.62 -0.07 9.60
CA GLU A 133 0.24 -0.21 9.11
C GLU A 133 -0.24 1.00 8.31
N ALA A 134 -0.10 2.21 8.86
CA ALA A 134 -0.56 3.43 8.20
C ALA A 134 0.19 3.75 6.89
N LYS A 135 1.40 3.19 6.72
CA LYS A 135 2.23 3.38 5.52
C LYS A 135 2.02 2.29 4.47
N ILE A 136 1.84 1.05 4.92
CA ILE A 136 1.80 -0.13 4.05
C ILE A 136 0.37 -0.57 3.74
N GLY A 137 -0.57 -0.38 4.67
CA GLY A 137 -1.98 -0.69 4.49
C GLY A 137 -2.54 -0.14 3.17
N PRO A 138 -2.40 1.17 2.87
CA PRO A 138 -2.89 1.74 1.61
C PRO A 138 -2.26 1.11 0.36
N VAL A 139 -1.00 0.67 0.42
CA VAL A 139 -0.33 0.01 -0.71
C VAL A 139 -0.93 -1.37 -0.97
N ILE A 140 -1.21 -2.13 0.10
CA ILE A 140 -1.87 -3.43 -0.02
C ILE A 140 -3.30 -3.24 -0.52
N ASP A 141 -4.02 -2.26 0.03
CA ASP A 141 -5.41 -1.99 -0.32
C ASP A 141 -5.55 -1.60 -1.79
N GLU A 142 -4.68 -0.74 -2.32
CA GLU A 142 -4.67 -0.37 -3.73
C GLU A 142 -4.28 -1.54 -4.64
N MET A 143 -3.34 -2.39 -4.21
CA MET A 143 -2.90 -3.57 -4.97
C MET A 143 -3.99 -4.64 -5.10
N LEU A 144 -4.86 -4.77 -4.09
CA LEU A 144 -5.90 -5.79 -4.00
C LEU A 144 -7.31 -5.26 -4.28
N ALA A 145 -7.49 -3.95 -4.47
CA ALA A 145 -8.80 -3.30 -4.60
C ALA A 145 -9.75 -3.93 -5.63
N GLN A 146 -9.21 -4.55 -6.68
CA GLN A 146 -9.98 -5.17 -7.77
C GLN A 146 -9.74 -6.67 -7.90
N ALA A 147 -8.96 -7.27 -6.99
CA ALA A 147 -8.57 -8.67 -7.08
C ALA A 147 -9.78 -9.58 -6.85
N GLN A 148 -10.02 -10.50 -7.79
CA GLN A 148 -11.01 -11.56 -7.61
C GLN A 148 -10.38 -12.67 -6.76
N VAL A 149 -10.92 -12.88 -5.55
CA VAL A 149 -10.46 -13.97 -4.67
C VAL A 149 -11.02 -15.30 -5.16
N GLU A 150 -10.14 -16.12 -5.71
CA GLU A 150 -10.42 -17.49 -6.10
C GLU A 150 -10.52 -18.34 -4.85
N THR A 151 -11.76 -18.63 -4.45
CA THR A 151 -12.06 -19.67 -3.47
C THR A 151 -12.02 -21.02 -4.17
N CYS A 152 -11.53 -22.06 -3.50
CA CYS A 152 -11.64 -23.42 -4.00
C CYS A 152 -13.13 -23.78 -4.14
N ARG A 153 -13.73 -23.54 -5.30
CA ARG A 153 -15.03 -24.11 -5.65
C ARG A 153 -14.79 -25.57 -5.98
N TYR A 154 -15.28 -26.45 -5.10
CA TYR A 154 -15.49 -27.86 -5.40
C TYR A 154 -16.39 -27.97 -6.65
N HIS A 155 -15.79 -28.20 -7.82
CA HIS A 155 -16.52 -28.59 -9.01
C HIS A 155 -16.80 -30.10 -8.88
N LYS A 156 -18.01 -30.43 -8.42
CA LYS A 156 -18.50 -31.81 -8.43
C LYS A 156 -18.72 -32.23 -9.89
N PRO A 157 -18.22 -33.40 -10.34
CA PRO A 157 -18.50 -33.91 -11.67
C PRO A 157 -20.00 -34.18 -11.88
#